data_AF-A0A534TX39-F1
#
_entry.id   AF-A0A534TX39-F1
#
_cell.length_a   1.000
_cell.length_b   1.000
_cell.length_c   1.000
_cell.angle_alpha   90.00
_cell.angle_beta   90.00
_cell.angle_gamma   90.00
#
_symmetry.space_group_name_H-M   'P 1'
#
loop_
_entity.id
_entity.type
_entity.pdbx_description
1 polymer ?
#
loop_
_entity_poly.entity_id
_entity_poly.type
_entity_poly.pdbx_seq_one_letter_code
_entity_poly.pdbx_strand_id
1 'polypeptide(L)'
;MIEAHISGPRGSLYYSAPTTPYDLENLRTHVREADSVSPRQVHVELRLDRNDRALAPNLTSLIREFTARGIAVHVGRLRAAHR
;
A
#
# COMPACT_ATOMS: atom_id res chain seq x y z
N MET A 1 6.87 -6.80 -7.60
CA MET A 1 6.79 -5.34 -7.55
C MET A 1 5.49 -4.94 -6.90
N ILE A 2 5.53 -3.92 -6.05
CA ILE A 2 4.37 -3.28 -5.43
C ILE A 2 4.28 -1.85 -5.95
N GLU A 3 3.08 -1.45 -6.35
CA GLU A 3 2.73 -0.05 -6.55
C GLU A 3 1.66 0.32 -5.53
N ALA A 4 1.79 1.51 -4.97
CA ALA A 4 0.80 2.09 -4.09
C ALA A 4 0.51 3.54 -4.50
N HIS A 5 -0.77 3.87 -4.60
CA HIS A 5 -1.22 5.25 -4.65
C HIS A 5 -1.87 5.58 -3.31
N ILE A 6 -1.24 6.48 -2.57
CA ILE A 6 -1.68 6.93 -1.24
C ILE A 6 -2.26 8.33 -1.43
N SER A 7 -3.56 8.48 -1.26
CA SER A 7 -4.24 9.78 -1.41
C SER A 7 -4.85 10.24 -0.10
N GLY A 8 -4.72 11.52 0.21
CA GLY A 8 -5.33 12.16 1.36
C GLY A 8 -5.52 13.67 1.19
N PRO A 9 -5.91 14.39 2.25
CA PRO A 9 -6.30 15.80 2.15
C PRO A 9 -5.15 16.76 1.79
N ARG A 10 -3.89 16.33 1.93
CA ARG A 10 -2.70 17.11 1.57
C ARG A 10 -2.13 16.77 0.19
N GLY A 11 -2.79 15.88 -0.55
CA GLY A 11 -2.34 15.43 -1.87
C GLY A 11 -2.14 13.93 -1.92
N SER A 12 -1.45 13.48 -2.98
CA SER A 12 -1.17 12.08 -3.22
C SER A 12 0.32 11.78 -3.35
N LEU A 13 0.68 10.56 -2.96
CA LEU A 13 2.00 9.97 -3.15
C LEU A 13 1.87 8.70 -3.98
N TYR A 14 2.68 8.60 -5.02
CA TYR A 14 2.88 7.36 -5.76
C TYR A 14 4.16 6.68 -5.28
N TYR A 15 4.02 5.44 -4.82
CA TYR A 15 5.10 4.58 -4.36
C TYR A 15 5.21 3.38 -5.30
N SER A 16 6.41 3.06 -5.74
CA SER A 16 6.67 1.99 -6.70
C SER A 16 8.01 1.36 -6.36
N ALA A 17 7.98 0.09 -5.94
CA ALA A 17 9.18 -0.59 -5.44
C ALA A 17 9.13 -2.11 -5.68
N PRO A 18 10.27 -2.81 -5.58
CA PRO A 18 10.27 -4.26 -5.43
C PRO A 18 9.38 -4.73 -4.27
N THR A 19 8.95 -5.99 -4.29
CA THR A 19 8.15 -6.54 -3.20
C THR A 19 9.11 -7.24 -2.23
N THR A 20 9.75 -6.49 -1.35
CA THR A 20 10.62 -7.04 -0.29
C THR A 20 10.07 -6.64 1.09
N PRO A 21 10.50 -7.31 2.19
CA PRO A 21 10.10 -6.89 3.53
C PRO A 21 10.45 -5.43 3.84
N TYR A 22 11.61 -4.96 3.38
CA TYR A 22 12.04 -3.57 3.55
C TYR A 22 11.11 -2.59 2.82
N ASP A 23 10.73 -2.90 1.59
CA ASP A 23 9.81 -2.07 0.81
C ASP A 23 8.40 -2.02 1.43
N LEU A 24 7.94 -3.12 2.04
CA LEU A 24 6.67 -3.14 2.77
C LEU A 24 6.70 -2.25 4.02
N GLU A 25 7.80 -2.23 4.76
CA GLU A 25 7.96 -1.32 5.92
C GLU A 25 8.10 0.15 5.50
N ASN A 26 8.74 0.43 4.36
CA ASN A 26 8.78 1.78 3.79
C ASN A 26 7.39 2.25 3.37
N LEU A 27 6.61 1.41 2.69
CA LEU A 27 5.22 1.69 2.37
C LEU A 27 4.39 1.97 3.64
N ARG A 28 4.59 1.17 4.70
CA ARG A 28 3.96 1.39 6.00
C ARG A 28 4.27 2.78 6.56
N THR A 29 5.53 3.19 6.50
CA THR A 29 5.98 4.51 6.97
C THR A 29 5.25 5.63 6.24
N HIS A 30 5.20 5.58 4.90
CA HIS A 30 4.50 6.60 4.11
C HIS A 30 2.99 6.68 4.40
N VAL A 31 2.32 5.53 4.56
CA VAL A 31 0.89 5.51 4.92
C VAL A 31 0.67 6.08 6.33
N ARG A 32 1.56 5.80 7.28
CA ARG A 32 1.50 6.36 8.64
C ARG A 32 1.71 7.87 8.66
N GLU A 33 2.64 8.38 7.86
CA GLU A 33 2.86 9.82 7.71
C GLU A 33 1.62 10.50 7.15
N ALA A 34 1.02 9.94 6.09
CA ALA A 34 -0.23 10.45 5.51
C ALA A 34 -1.40 10.42 6.52
N ASP A 35 -1.53 9.33 7.29
CA ASP A 35 -2.59 9.15 8.27
C ASP A 35 -2.44 10.05 9.50
N SER A 36 -1.21 10.36 9.92
CA SER A 36 -0.94 11.24 11.08
C SER A 36 -1.54 12.64 10.95
N VAL A 37 -1.82 13.07 9.72
CA VAL A 37 -2.36 14.39 9.40
C VAL A 37 -3.87 14.45 9.57
N SER A 38 -4.58 13.42 9.10
CA SER A 38 -6.05 13.36 9.12
C SER A 38 -6.49 11.89 9.01
N PRO A 39 -6.60 11.22 10.16
CA PRO A 39 -7.05 9.84 10.21
C PRO A 39 -8.41 9.70 9.54
N ARG A 40 -8.63 8.61 8.78
CA ARG A 40 -9.85 8.29 8.02
C ARG A 40 -10.09 9.05 6.71
N GLN A 41 -9.22 9.97 6.31
CA GLN A 41 -9.25 10.59 4.98
C GLN A 41 -8.18 10.03 4.03
N VAL A 42 -7.47 8.99 4.47
CA VAL A 42 -6.43 8.33 3.68
C VAL A 42 -7.05 7.13 2.95
N HIS A 43 -6.77 7.07 1.65
CA HIS A 43 -7.09 5.94 0.80
C HIS A 43 -5.79 5.39 0.20
N VAL A 44 -5.69 4.07 0.14
CA VAL A 44 -4.52 3.38 -0.40
C VAL A 44 -4.97 2.40 -1.47
N GLU A 45 -4.55 2.64 -2.71
CA GLU A 45 -4.68 1.67 -3.79
C GLU A 45 -3.39 0.89 -3.94
N LEU A 46 -3.41 -0.41 -3.66
CA LEU A 46 -2.26 -1.32 -3.77
C LEU A 46 -2.38 -2.17 -5.03
N ARG A 47 -1.32 -2.23 -5.83
CA ARG A 47 -1.22 -3.10 -7.01
C ARG A 47 0.02 -3.97 -6.93
N LEU A 48 -0.14 -5.26 -7.25
CA LEU A 48 0.92 -6.26 -7.09
C LEU A 48 1.09 -7.06 -8.39
N ASP A 49 2.34 -7.26 -8.83
CA ASP A 49 2.67 -7.95 -10.09
C ASP A 49 2.49 -9.46 -9.95
N ARG A 50 2.97 -10.04 -8.84
CA ARG A 50 2.77 -11.44 -8.50
C ARG A 50 2.64 -11.53 -6.99
N ASN A 51 1.60 -12.23 -6.51
CA ASN A 51 1.53 -12.60 -5.09
C ASN A 51 2.64 -13.62 -4.84
N ASP A 52 3.82 -13.13 -4.45
CA ASP A 52 4.82 -14.00 -3.84
C ASP A 52 4.20 -14.59 -2.58
N ARG A 53 3.94 -15.90 -2.60
CA ARG A 53 3.25 -16.59 -1.50
C ARG A 53 3.99 -16.42 -0.18
N ALA A 54 5.30 -16.22 -0.22
CA ALA A 54 6.12 -15.97 0.97
C ALA A 54 5.80 -14.63 1.65
N LEU A 55 5.37 -13.63 0.88
CA LEU A 55 5.08 -12.27 1.38
C LEU A 55 3.59 -12.02 1.64
N ALA A 56 2.72 -12.97 1.27
CA ALA A 56 1.29 -12.90 1.51
C ALA A 56 0.91 -12.65 3.00
N PRO A 57 1.59 -13.27 4.00
CA PRO A 57 1.32 -12.96 5.41
C PRO A 57 1.62 -11.52 5.77
N ASN A 58 2.76 -10.98 5.31
CA ASN A 58 3.19 -9.61 5.60
C ASN A 58 2.23 -8.60 4.97
N LEU A 59 1.86 -8.82 3.72
CA LEU A 59 0.89 -7.99 3.01
C LEU A 59 -0.49 -8.03 3.69
N THR A 60 -0.94 -9.22 4.10
CA THR A 60 -2.21 -9.38 4.82
C THR A 60 -2.18 -8.62 6.16
N SER A 61 -1.06 -8.74 6.90
CA SER A 61 -0.86 -8.02 8.15
C SER A 61 -0.92 -6.50 7.95
N LEU A 62 -0.23 -6.00 6.91
CA LEU A 62 -0.20 -4.58 6.55
C LEU A 62 -1.60 -4.06 6.21
N ILE A 63 -2.36 -4.78 5.37
CA ILE A 63 -3.74 -4.42 5.00
C ILE A 63 -4.63 -4.40 6.25
N ARG A 64 -4.52 -5.41 7.11
CA ARG A 64 -5.30 -5.48 8.37
C ARG A 64 -4.99 -4.30 9.28
N GLU A 65 -3.73 -3.92 9.43
CA GLU A 65 -3.35 -2.74 10.20
C GLU A 65 -3.98 -1.46 9.64
N PHE A 66 -3.89 -1.24 8.32
CA PHE A 66 -4.45 -0.04 7.70
C PHE A 66 -5.97 0.03 7.89
N THR A 67 -6.67 -1.08 7.64
CA THR A 67 -8.13 -1.14 7.85
C THR A 67 -8.52 -0.95 9.32
N ALA A 68 -7.75 -1.48 10.27
CA ALA A 68 -7.99 -1.28 11.71
C ALA A 68 -7.84 0.20 12.13
N ARG A 69 -7.04 0.98 11.40
CA ARG A 69 -6.89 2.43 11.59
C ARG A 69 -7.96 3.24 10.84
N GLY A 70 -8.86 2.58 10.12
CA GLY A 70 -9.92 3.21 9.33
C GLY A 70 -9.46 3.73 7.97
N ILE A 71 -8.30 3.27 7.48
CA ILE A 71 -7.78 3.60 6.15
C ILE A 71 -8.46 2.69 5.13
N ALA A 72 -9.01 3.28 4.07
CA ALA A 72 -9.60 2.52 2.98
C ALA A 72 -8.51 1.92 2.09
N VAL A 73 -8.49 0.59 1.93
CA VAL A 73 -7.49 -0.11 1.12
C VAL A 73 -8.16 -0.86 -0.02
N HIS A 74 -7.75 -0.55 -1.25
CA HIS A 74 -8.16 -1.27 -2.46
C HIS A 74 -6.98 -2.08 -2.98
N VAL A 75 -7.15 -3.39 -3.18
CA VAL A 75 -6.08 -4.28 -3.67
C VAL A 75 -6.41 -4.76 -5.06
N GLY A 76 -5.50 -4.52 -6.00
CA GLY A 76 -5.58 -4.95 -7.39
C GLY A 76 -4.33 -5.68 -7.84
N ARG A 77 -4.38 -6.20 -9.08
CA ARG A 77 -3.19 -6.72 -9.76
C ARG A 77 -2.55 -5.62 -10.60
N LEU A 78 -1.23 -5.63 -10.68
CA LEU A 78 -0.54 -4.90 -11.75
C LEU A 78 -0.97 -5.57 -13.05
N ARG A 79 -1.47 -4.76 -13.99
CA ARG A 79 -1.74 -5.26 -15.32
C ARG A 79 -0.38 -5.48 -15.96
N ALA A 80 -0.11 -6.71 -16.40
CA ALA A 80 1.04 -6.95 -17.26
C ALA A 80 0.92 -5.97 -18.43
N ALA A 81 1.89 -5.07 -18.57
CA ALA A 81 1.99 -4.27 -19.78
C ALA A 81 2.17 -5.27 -20.92
N HIS A 82 1.16 -5.41 -21.78
CA HIS A 82 1.31 -6.09 -23.05
C HIS A 82 2.46 -5.36 -23.78
N ARG A 83 3.63 -5.98 -23.82
CA ARG A 83 4.71 -5.65 -24.74
C ARG A 83 4.52 -6.46 -26.00
#